data_AF-A0AB39VN38-F1
#
_entry.id   AF-A0AB39VN38-F1
#
_cell.length_a   1.000
_cell.length_b   1.000
_cell.length_c   1.000
_cell.angle_alpha   90.00
_cell.angle_beta   90.00
_cell.angle_gamma   90.00
#
_symmetry.space_group_name_H-M   'P 1'
#
loop_
_entity.id
_entity.type
_entity.pdbx_description
1 polymer ?
#
loop_
_entity_poly.entity_id
_entity_poly.type
_entity_poly.pdbx_seq_one_letter_code
_entity_poly.pdbx_strand_id
1 'polypeptide(L)'
;MLLNGGKLEHAGYWEADLSFVSNNFSDPNFLYNNSGSWLVDLGVKDLRNGSWILRVDDKYDIYDVILLPGIKISIINNGSSFSCGIDEVAATDKVIIALEYKF
;
A
#
# COMPACT_ATOMS: atom_id res chain seq x y z
N MET A 1 -2.27 7.60 9.34
CA MET A 1 -1.29 6.61 9.84
C MET A 1 0.11 7.03 9.40
N LEU A 2 1.12 6.77 10.22
CA LEU A 2 2.53 6.98 9.91
C LEU A 2 3.20 5.63 9.67
N LEU A 3 3.89 5.46 8.54
CA LEU A 3 4.78 4.33 8.30
C LEU A 3 6.21 4.70 8.72
N ASN A 4 6.69 4.11 9.80
CA ASN A 4 8.02 4.38 10.35
C ASN A 4 8.77 3.10 10.69
N GLY A 5 9.96 2.90 10.10
CA GLY A 5 10.80 1.74 10.39
C GLY A 5 10.11 0.38 10.16
N GLY A 6 9.18 0.30 9.21
CA GLY A 6 8.40 -0.90 8.93
C GLY A 6 7.20 -1.13 9.85
N LYS A 7 6.77 -0.12 10.62
CA LYS A 7 5.60 -0.19 11.51
C LYS A 7 4.57 0.87 11.14
N LEU A 8 3.29 0.52 11.29
CA LEU A 8 2.18 1.45 11.16
C LEU A 8 1.82 2.02 12.54
N GLU A 9 1.92 3.33 12.66
CA GLU A 9 1.64 4.07 13.89
C GLU A 9 0.40 4.96 13.71
N HIS A 10 -0.40 5.08 14.77
CA HIS A 10 -1.51 6.02 14.77
C HIS A 10 -0.96 7.46 14.67
N ALA A 11 -1.50 8.25 13.77
CA ALA A 11 -0.99 9.58 13.48
C ALA A 11 -2.15 10.52 13.13
N GLY A 12 -2.70 11.15 14.17
CA GLY A 12 -3.73 12.18 14.06
C GLY A 12 -4.95 11.77 13.23
N TYR A 13 -5.61 12.80 12.69
CA TYR A 13 -6.75 12.65 11.79
C TYR A 13 -6.44 13.36 10.47
N TRP A 14 -7.02 12.84 9.40
CA TRP A 14 -7.00 13.43 8.09
C TRP A 14 -8.44 13.57 7.60
N GLU A 15 -8.77 14.75 7.09
CA GLU A 15 -10.07 15.04 6.50
C GLU A 15 -9.83 15.51 5.07
N ALA A 16 -10.57 14.92 4.13
CA ALA A 16 -10.55 15.31 2.73
C ALA A 16 -11.91 15.02 2.09
N ASP A 17 -12.30 15.86 1.14
CA ASP A 17 -13.36 15.52 0.22
C ASP A 17 -12.83 14.48 -0.76
N LEU A 18 -13.40 13.27 -0.76
CA LEU A 18 -13.00 12.18 -1.65
C LEU A 18 -13.77 12.16 -2.98
N SER A 19 -14.68 13.12 -3.22
CA SER A 19 -15.49 13.18 -4.44
C SER A 19 -14.68 13.34 -5.72
N PHE A 20 -13.42 13.81 -5.62
CA PHE A 20 -12.50 13.88 -6.75
C PHE A 20 -11.96 12.52 -7.18
N VAL A 21 -12.13 11.47 -6.38
CA VAL A 21 -11.68 10.12 -6.69
C VAL A 21 -12.87 9.32 -7.22
N SER A 22 -12.74 8.81 -8.44
CA SER A 22 -13.78 8.00 -9.08
C SER A 22 -13.92 6.58 -8.52
N ASN A 23 -12.99 6.16 -7.66
CA ASN A 23 -13.02 4.86 -7.00
C ASN A 23 -13.95 4.89 -5.80
N ASN A 24 -14.73 3.83 -5.63
CA ASN A 24 -15.45 3.58 -4.39
C ASN A 24 -14.46 3.07 -3.34
N PHE A 25 -14.39 3.77 -2.20
CA PHE A 25 -13.64 3.33 -1.04
C PHE A 25 -14.52 2.50 -0.12
N SER A 26 -13.97 1.41 0.42
CA SER A 26 -14.60 0.66 1.50
C SER A 26 -14.23 1.23 2.87
N ASP A 27 -12.95 1.50 3.09
CA ASP A 27 -12.43 2.05 4.35
C ASP A 27 -11.18 2.90 4.05
N PRO A 28 -11.35 4.16 3.63
CA PRO A 28 -10.24 5.02 3.22
C PRO A 28 -9.39 5.45 4.41
N ASN A 29 -8.08 5.44 4.26
CA ASN A 29 -7.14 5.96 5.24
C ASN A 29 -5.97 6.68 4.57
N PHE A 30 -5.36 7.60 5.31
CA PHE A 30 -4.19 8.34 4.84
C PHE A 30 -2.93 7.78 5.49
N LEU A 31 -2.00 7.31 4.67
CA LEU A 31 -0.69 6.87 5.08
C LEU A 31 0.35 7.90 4.65
N TYR A 32 1.35 8.16 5.49
CA TYR A 32 2.51 8.94 5.06
C TYR A 32 3.79 8.44 5.73
N ASN A 33 4.91 8.78 5.13
CA ASN A 33 6.24 8.62 5.71
C ASN A 33 7.16 9.75 5.17
N ASN A 34 8.47 9.60 5.34
CA ASN A 34 9.42 10.62 4.88
C ASN A 34 9.58 10.67 3.35
N SER A 35 9.19 9.63 2.62
CA SER A 35 9.34 9.55 1.16
C SER A 35 8.07 9.94 0.39
N GLY A 36 6.91 9.96 1.03
CA GLY A 36 5.66 10.34 0.36
C GLY A 36 4.43 10.20 1.24
N SER A 37 3.27 10.38 0.61
CA SER A 37 1.96 10.17 1.20
C SER A 37 1.06 9.39 0.26
N TRP A 38 0.12 8.63 0.82
CA TRP A 38 -0.75 7.74 0.08
C TRP A 38 -2.15 7.74 0.65
N LEU A 39 -3.14 7.74 -0.24
CA LEU A 39 -4.51 7.37 0.11
C LEU A 39 -4.67 5.87 -0.14
N VAL A 40 -5.00 5.15 0.92
CA VAL A 40 -5.16 3.69 0.90
C VAL A 40 -6.59 3.29 1.27
N ASP A 41 -7.01 2.12 0.81
CA ASP A 41 -8.28 1.50 1.19
C ASP A 41 -8.01 0.23 2.01
N LEU A 42 -8.37 0.29 3.30
CA LEU A 42 -8.18 -0.80 4.26
C LEU A 42 -9.22 -1.91 4.09
N GLY A 43 -10.34 -1.65 3.39
CA GLY A 43 -11.40 -2.63 3.18
C GLY A 43 -11.10 -3.61 2.03
N VAL A 44 -10.09 -3.30 1.21
CA VAL A 44 -9.69 -4.15 0.08
C VAL A 44 -8.64 -5.16 0.54
N LYS A 45 -9.05 -6.44 0.65
CA LYS A 45 -8.17 -7.54 1.10
C LYS A 45 -7.76 -8.52 0.00
N ASP A 46 -8.40 -8.46 -1.17
CA ASP A 46 -8.10 -9.33 -2.30
C ASP A 46 -6.94 -8.78 -3.13
N LEU A 47 -5.75 -9.38 -2.98
CA LEU A 47 -4.52 -8.92 -3.63
C LEU A 47 -4.63 -9.01 -5.16
N ARG A 48 -4.35 -7.90 -5.83
CA ARG A 48 -4.42 -7.74 -7.30
C ARG A 48 -3.26 -6.89 -7.80
N ASN A 49 -3.10 -6.79 -9.11
CA ASN A 49 -2.12 -5.86 -9.69
C ASN A 49 -2.33 -4.41 -9.19
N GLY A 50 -1.24 -3.71 -8.92
CA GLY A 50 -1.22 -2.32 -8.45
C GLY A 50 -0.35 -2.13 -7.21
N SER A 51 -0.42 -0.97 -6.59
CA SER A 51 0.37 -0.63 -5.41
C SER A 51 -0.36 -1.02 -4.12
N TRP A 52 0.37 -1.60 -3.16
CA TRP A 52 -0.18 -2.15 -1.91
C TRP A 52 0.74 -1.89 -0.74
N ILE A 53 0.13 -1.75 0.45
CA ILE A 53 0.83 -1.98 1.70
C ILE A 53 0.90 -3.50 1.92
N LEU A 54 2.11 -4.04 1.96
CA LEU A 54 2.36 -5.44 2.28
C LEU A 54 3.16 -5.54 3.57
N ARG A 55 2.92 -6.62 4.31
CA ARG A 55 3.76 -7.03 5.44
C ARG A 55 4.62 -8.23 5.02
N VAL A 56 5.94 -8.05 5.07
CA VAL A 56 6.97 -9.06 4.79
C VAL A 56 7.87 -9.14 6.02
N ASP A 57 8.04 -10.33 6.61
CA ASP A 57 8.82 -10.55 7.84
C ASP A 57 8.51 -9.53 8.96
N ASP A 58 7.22 -9.37 9.25
CA ASP A 58 6.67 -8.42 10.25
C ASP A 58 6.94 -6.93 9.99
N LYS A 59 7.46 -6.58 8.81
CA LYS A 59 7.66 -5.19 8.38
C LYS A 59 6.69 -4.81 7.29
N TYR A 60 6.03 -3.67 7.49
CA TYR A 60 5.17 -3.03 6.51
C TYR A 60 6.01 -2.20 5.56
N ASP A 61 5.74 -2.30 4.26
CA ASP A 61 6.24 -1.35 3.27
C ASP A 61 5.28 -1.30 2.08
N ILE A 62 5.49 -0.34 1.18
CA ILE A 62 4.67 -0.14 -0.02
C ILE A 62 5.36 -0.83 -1.20
N TYR A 63 4.62 -1.66 -1.92
CA TYR A 63 5.11 -2.39 -3.07
C TYR A 63 4.16 -2.26 -4.25
N ASP A 64 4.72 -2.21 -5.46
CA ASP A 64 3.97 -2.52 -6.67
C ASP A 64 3.91 -4.03 -6.85
N VAL A 65 2.70 -4.55 -7.01
CA VAL A 65 2.38 -5.97 -7.12
C VAL A 65 1.97 -6.29 -8.55
N ILE A 66 2.54 -7.36 -9.09
CA ILE A 66 2.14 -7.96 -10.36
C ILE A 66 1.86 -9.45 -10.11
N LEU A 67 0.62 -9.88 -10.32
CA LEU A 67 0.24 -11.29 -10.29
C LEU A 67 0.90 -12.04 -11.45
N LEU A 68 1.54 -13.15 -11.12
CA LEU A 68 2.17 -14.06 -12.06
C LEU A 68 1.34 -15.36 -12.14
N PRO A 69 1.39 -16.09 -13.26
CA PRO A 69 0.81 -17.42 -13.34
C PRO A 69 1.35 -18.36 -12.26
N GLY A 70 0.49 -19.25 -11.74
CA GLY A 70 0.89 -20.25 -10.75
C GLY A 70 0.89 -19.76 -9.29
N ILE A 71 -0.01 -18.82 -8.95
CA ILE A 71 -0.19 -18.31 -7.57
C ILE A 71 1.10 -17.65 -7.04
N LYS A 72 1.77 -16.90 -7.92
CA LYS A 72 2.97 -16.14 -7.60
C LYS A 72 2.71 -14.66 -7.80
N ILE A 73 3.51 -13.85 -7.14
CA ILE A 73 3.51 -12.40 -7.31
C ILE A 73 4.94 -11.93 -7.54
N SER A 74 5.09 -10.87 -8.32
CA SER A 74 6.30 -10.06 -8.37
C SER A 74 6.03 -8.79 -7.58
N ILE A 75 6.90 -8.47 -6.64
CA ILE A 75 6.81 -7.25 -5.84
C ILE A 75 8.01 -6.36 -6.06
N ILE A 76 7.75 -5.07 -6.25
CA ILE A 76 8.73 -4.07 -6.65
C ILE A 76 8.69 -2.92 -5.64
N ASN A 77 9.86 -2.52 -5.14
CA ASN A 77 10.02 -1.37 -4.25
C ASN A 77 11.37 -0.70 -4.55
N ASN A 78 11.33 0.60 -4.83
CA ASN A 78 12.52 1.45 -5.01
C ASN A 78 13.62 0.84 -5.89
N GLY A 79 13.23 0.23 -7.02
CA GLY A 79 14.15 -0.35 -8.01
C GLY A 79 14.64 -1.77 -7.71
N SER A 80 14.28 -2.34 -6.56
CA SER A 80 14.47 -3.77 -6.28
C SER A 80 13.18 -4.53 -6.57
N SER A 81 13.31 -5.75 -7.08
CA SER A 81 12.18 -6.65 -7.28
C SER A 81 12.51 -8.07 -6.88
N PHE A 82 11.50 -8.78 -6.39
CA PHE A 82 11.58 -10.21 -6.15
C PHE A 82 10.22 -10.86 -6.39
N SER A 83 10.21 -12.19 -6.48
CA SER A 83 8.99 -12.95 -6.64
C SER A 83 8.83 -13.96 -5.51
N CYS A 84 7.59 -14.10 -5.04
CA CYS A 84 7.22 -15.04 -3.99
C CYS A 84 5.82 -15.61 -4.28
N GLY A 85 5.43 -16.63 -3.52
CA GLY A 85 4.04 -17.08 -3.45
C GLY A 85 3.15 -16.02 -2.80
N ILE A 86 1.87 -16.00 -3.18
CA ILE A 86 0.92 -15.03 -2.63
C ILE A 86 0.76 -15.15 -1.10
N ASP A 87 0.91 -16.36 -0.58
CA ASP A 87 0.77 -16.68 0.85
C ASP A 87 2.02 -16.36 1.68
N GLU A 88 3.13 -15.98 1.03
CA GLU A 88 4.38 -15.59 1.70
C GLU A 88 4.36 -14.13 2.18
N VAL A 89 3.34 -13.35 1.78
CA VAL A 89 3.16 -11.96 2.18
C VAL A 89 1.74 -11.72 2.68
N ALA A 90 1.57 -10.77 3.60
CA ALA A 90 0.23 -10.34 4.01
C ALA A 90 -0.10 -8.99 3.35
N ALA A 91 -1.05 -9.00 2.41
CA ALA A 91 -1.64 -7.79 1.87
C ALA A 91 -2.56 -7.16 2.91
N THR A 92 -2.31 -5.91 3.28
CA THR A 92 -3.17 -5.23 4.25
C THR A 92 -4.09 -4.25 3.57
N ASP A 93 -3.55 -3.36 2.73
CA ASP A 93 -4.31 -2.21 2.24
C ASP A 93 -3.89 -1.86 0.81
N LYS A 94 -4.86 -1.51 -0.03
CA LYS A 94 -4.59 -1.12 -1.41
C LYS A 94 -4.29 0.36 -1.50
N VAL A 95 -3.24 0.75 -2.20
CA VAL A 95 -2.96 2.15 -2.52
C VAL A 95 -3.83 2.58 -3.69
N ILE A 96 -4.55 3.69 -3.51
CA ILE A 96 -5.43 4.29 -4.53
C ILE A 96 -4.79 5.53 -5.15
N ILE A 97 -4.12 6.34 -4.33
CA ILE A 97 -3.42 7.56 -4.77
C ILE A 97 -2.05 7.62 -4.10
N ALA A 98 -1.01 7.95 -4.86
CA ALA A 98 0.29 8.35 -4.35
C ALA A 98 0.49 9.86 -4.54
N LEU A 99 0.93 10.52 -3.49
CA LEU A 99 1.22 11.95 -3.42
C LEU A 99 2.73 12.11 -3.22
N GLU A 100 3.39 12.64 -4.23
CA GLU A 100 4.83 12.91 -4.20
C GLU A 100 5.10 14.37 -3.83
N TYR A 101 6.07 14.59 -2.95
CA TYR A 101 6.52 15.92 -2.62
C TYR A 101 7.46 16.45 -3.70
N LYS A 102 7.18 17.65 -4.21
CA LYS A 102 8.10 18.39 -5.06
C LYS A 102 8.96 19.29 -4.19
N PHE A 103 10.27 19.12 -4.25
CA PHE A 103 11.27 19.98 -3.61
C PHE A 103 11.94 20.87 -4.64
#